data_AF-A0A6G3Z4B5-F1
#
_entry.id   AF-A0A6G3Z4B5-F1
#
_cell.length_a   1.000
_cell.length_b   1.000
_cell.length_c   1.000
_cell.angle_alpha   90.00
_cell.angle_beta   90.00
_cell.angle_gamma   90.00
#
_symmetry.space_group_name_H-M   'P 1'
#
loop_
_entity.id
_entity.type
_entity.pdbx_description
1 polymer ?
#
loop_
_entity_poly.entity_id
_entity_poly.type
_entity_poly.pdbx_seq_one_letter_code
_entity_poly.pdbx_strand_id
1 'polypeptide(L)'
;MFNLQKLKLGQKFTLLLFIVFLGGILASGLALASVLNRSAEAQLTTQALMLMETMNSVRSYTVDEVRPELKERLESEFLPETIPAYSANQVFGILQNNPDYEEFAYREATLNPTNLNDKADEFEATLVNYFRERPNAEELHGVRKRFPLNDQFYIARPIQIKKESCLICHSTPEAAPASMVELYGPNNGFGWKLNEIVGAQIIAVPANQVFQTALKSLILILGIFILVFAMAIYFVNFWLKRYVVRPINRMSEVAEVVSMGDTAAEFVQNSQDEVGKLAESFNRMRMSLQMAMNRLERYRGRRTGSKDYTSQ
;
A
#
# COMPACT_ATOMS: atom_id res chain seq x y z
N MET A 1 21.65 15.84 -20.76
CA MET A 1 22.77 15.45 -19.87
C MET A 1 23.12 16.63 -18.98
N PHE A 2 22.90 16.52 -17.66
CA PHE A 2 23.31 17.55 -16.69
C PHE A 2 24.84 17.63 -16.63
N ASN A 3 25.43 18.77 -16.98
CA ASN A 3 26.88 18.95 -16.92
C ASN A 3 27.32 19.22 -15.46
N LEU A 4 27.60 18.12 -14.73
CA LEU A 4 28.02 18.12 -13.33
C LEU A 4 29.28 18.97 -13.08
N GLN A 5 30.10 19.23 -14.09
CA GLN A 5 31.37 19.94 -13.92
C GLN A 5 31.21 21.43 -13.58
N LYS A 6 30.08 22.05 -13.94
CA LYS A 6 29.81 23.47 -13.67
C LYS A 6 29.24 23.76 -12.26
N LEU A 7 28.91 22.73 -11.49
CA LEU A 7 28.30 22.88 -10.18
C LEU A 7 29.36 23.12 -9.08
N LYS A 8 29.07 24.06 -8.17
CA LYS A 8 29.86 24.24 -6.94
C LYS A 8 29.78 22.97 -6.10
N LEU A 9 30.81 22.71 -5.28
CA LEU A 9 30.90 21.49 -4.45
C LEU A 9 29.62 21.23 -3.63
N GLY A 10 29.05 22.28 -3.01
CA GLY A 10 27.78 22.17 -2.27
C GLY A 10 26.61 21.71 -3.15
N GLN A 11 26.49 22.23 -4.38
CA GLN A 11 25.41 21.86 -5.29
C GLN A 11 25.51 20.41 -5.77
N LYS A 12 26.74 19.91 -5.99
CA LYS A 12 26.97 18.49 -6.32
C LYS A 12 26.49 17.59 -5.18
N PHE A 13 26.78 17.97 -3.94
CA PHE A 13 26.37 17.22 -2.76
C PHE A 13 24.85 17.26 -2.55
N THR A 14 24.23 18.45 -2.67
CA THR A 14 22.78 18.60 -2.61
C THR A 14 22.08 17.74 -3.66
N LEU A 15 22.59 17.73 -4.90
CA LEU A 15 22.04 16.94 -5.99
C LEU A 15 22.13 15.44 -5.70
N LEU A 16 23.28 14.97 -5.20
CA LEU A 16 23.46 13.57 -4.83
C LEU A 16 22.50 13.15 -3.71
N LEU A 17 22.39 13.95 -2.65
CA LEU A 17 21.43 13.72 -1.56
C LEU A 17 20.00 13.66 -2.09
N PHE A 18 19.61 14.60 -2.94
CA PHE A 18 18.28 14.65 -3.51
C PHE A 18 17.96 13.39 -4.33
N ILE A 19 18.90 12.92 -5.16
CA ILE A 19 18.72 11.68 -5.95
C ILE A 19 18.56 10.47 -5.04
N VAL A 20 19.43 10.34 -4.02
CA VAL A 20 19.37 9.23 -3.05
C VAL A 20 18.04 9.23 -2.30
N PHE A 21 17.61 10.39 -1.80
CA PHE A 21 16.35 10.50 -1.08
C PHE A 21 15.14 10.29 -1.98
N LEU A 22 15.14 10.81 -3.21
CA LEU A 22 14.06 10.58 -4.17
C LEU A 22 13.92 9.08 -4.47
N GLY A 23 15.03 8.39 -4.74
CA GLY A 23 15.04 6.95 -4.93
C GLY A 23 14.51 6.18 -3.71
N GLY A 24 14.95 6.58 -2.51
CA GLY A 24 14.48 6.01 -1.25
C GLY A 24 12.99 6.21 -0.99
N ILE A 25 12.46 7.40 -1.25
CA ILE A 25 11.03 7.72 -1.12
C ILE A 25 10.20 6.89 -2.10
N LEU A 26 10.63 6.79 -3.36
CA LEU A 26 9.91 6.00 -4.37
C LEU A 26 9.90 4.51 -4.00
N ALA A 27 11.04 3.94 -3.65
CA ALA A 27 11.14 2.53 -3.25
C ALA A 27 10.31 2.23 -1.99
N SER A 28 10.44 3.08 -0.97
CA SER A 28 9.69 2.92 0.30
C SER A 28 8.20 3.14 0.11
N GLY A 29 7.81 4.09 -0.74
CA GLY A 29 6.42 4.38 -1.06
C GLY A 29 5.74 3.22 -1.79
N LEU A 30 6.42 2.61 -2.77
CA LEU A 30 5.92 1.42 -3.45
C LEU A 30 5.81 0.22 -2.50
N ALA A 31 6.82 0.00 -1.65
CA ALA A 31 6.79 -1.06 -0.65
C ALA A 31 5.65 -0.88 0.34
N LEU A 32 5.49 0.34 0.89
CA LEU A 32 4.44 0.67 1.84
C LEU A 32 3.05 0.56 1.21
N ALA A 33 2.86 1.02 -0.02
CA ALA A 33 1.60 0.86 -0.75
C ALA A 33 1.24 -0.61 -0.93
N SER A 34 2.21 -1.48 -1.27
CA SER A 34 1.98 -2.92 -1.38
C SER A 34 1.59 -3.55 -0.04
N VAL A 35 2.28 -3.20 1.05
CA VAL A 35 1.98 -3.68 2.40
C VAL A 35 0.58 -3.25 2.84
N LEU A 36 0.23 -1.98 2.65
CA LEU A 36 -1.08 -1.45 3.03
C LEU A 36 -2.21 -2.07 2.20
N ASN A 37 -2.01 -2.30 0.90
CA ASN A 37 -3.01 -2.95 0.06
C ASN A 37 -3.22 -4.42 0.46
N ARG A 38 -2.14 -5.18 0.70
CA ARG A 38 -2.22 -6.56 1.19
C ARG A 38 -2.89 -6.64 2.56
N SER A 39 -2.59 -5.71 3.45
CA SER A 39 -3.21 -5.62 4.77
C SER A 39 -4.71 -5.34 4.68
N ALA A 40 -5.11 -4.39 3.82
CA ALA A 40 -6.51 -4.06 3.56
C ALA A 40 -7.29 -5.27 3.04
N GLU A 41 -6.74 -5.98 2.04
CA GLU A 41 -7.34 -7.18 1.49
C GLU A 41 -7.44 -8.32 2.52
N ALA A 42 -6.39 -8.54 3.31
CA ALA A 42 -6.41 -9.54 4.39
C ALA A 42 -7.48 -9.23 5.44
N GLN A 43 -7.62 -7.96 5.84
CA GLN A 43 -8.65 -7.52 6.78
C GLN A 43 -10.06 -7.78 6.24
N LEU A 44 -10.32 -7.38 4.99
CA LEU A 44 -11.61 -7.60 4.33
C LEU A 44 -11.93 -9.09 4.20
N THR A 45 -10.94 -9.90 3.84
CA THR A 45 -11.06 -11.36 3.74
C THR A 45 -11.43 -11.97 5.09
N THR A 46 -10.74 -11.61 6.17
CA THR A 46 -11.06 -12.14 7.52
C THR A 46 -12.48 -11.77 7.94
N GLN A 47 -12.91 -10.53 7.71
CA GLN A 47 -14.27 -10.09 8.04
C GLN A 47 -15.33 -10.85 7.23
N ALA A 48 -15.13 -10.95 5.91
CA ALA A 48 -16.01 -11.67 5.00
C ALA A 48 -16.12 -13.17 5.37
N LEU A 49 -14.99 -13.83 5.61
CA LEU A 49 -14.98 -15.25 6.00
C LEU A 49 -15.63 -15.48 7.37
N MET A 50 -15.40 -14.60 8.35
CA MET A 50 -16.07 -14.70 9.64
C MET A 50 -17.61 -14.65 9.48
N LEU A 51 -18.12 -13.72 8.68
CA LEU A 51 -19.55 -13.60 8.42
C LEU A 51 -20.10 -14.80 7.65
N MET A 52 -19.37 -15.29 6.64
CA MET A 52 -19.74 -16.48 5.89
C MET A 52 -19.81 -17.72 6.79
N GLU A 53 -18.80 -17.95 7.65
CA GLU A 53 -18.80 -19.09 8.57
C GLU A 53 -19.84 -18.94 9.68
N THR A 54 -20.18 -17.71 10.07
CA THR A 54 -21.31 -17.46 10.97
C THR A 54 -22.62 -17.89 10.32
N MET A 55 -22.84 -17.55 9.04
CA MET A 55 -24.02 -18.00 8.31
C MET A 55 -24.01 -19.51 8.06
N ASN A 56 -22.85 -20.12 7.83
CA ASN A 56 -22.72 -21.58 7.80
C ASN A 56 -23.11 -22.23 9.13
N SER A 57 -22.76 -21.59 10.26
CA SER A 57 -23.18 -22.06 11.58
C SER A 57 -24.69 -21.97 11.77
N VAL A 58 -25.33 -20.90 11.29
CA VAL A 58 -26.82 -20.79 11.26
C VAL A 58 -27.43 -21.89 10.40
N ARG A 59 -26.85 -22.20 9.23
CA ARG A 59 -27.29 -23.29 8.36
C ARG A 59 -27.21 -24.64 9.08
N SER A 60 -26.08 -24.93 9.72
CA SER A 60 -25.89 -26.16 10.49
C SER A 60 -26.89 -26.26 11.63
N TYR A 61 -27.03 -25.22 12.46
CA TYR A 61 -28.02 -25.19 13.55
C TYR A 61 -29.45 -25.42 13.06
N THR A 62 -29.83 -24.85 11.91
CA THR A 62 -31.15 -25.06 11.32
C THR A 62 -31.41 -26.53 10.98
N VAL A 63 -30.40 -27.22 10.44
CA VAL A 63 -30.52 -28.63 10.05
C VAL A 63 -30.45 -29.56 11.25
N ASP A 64 -29.52 -29.30 12.17
CA ASP A 64 -29.14 -30.21 13.24
C ASP A 64 -30.07 -30.07 14.46
N GLU A 65 -30.55 -28.86 14.76
CA GLU A 65 -31.33 -28.57 15.97
C GLU A 65 -32.78 -28.15 15.67
N VAL A 66 -33.03 -27.32 14.64
CA VAL A 66 -34.39 -26.79 14.39
C VAL A 66 -35.27 -27.78 13.64
N ARG A 67 -34.75 -28.36 12.55
CA ARG A 67 -35.52 -29.23 11.67
C ARG A 67 -36.04 -30.50 12.36
N PRO A 68 -35.29 -31.21 13.23
CA PRO A 68 -35.79 -32.40 13.91
C PRO A 68 -37.03 -32.13 14.79
N GLU A 69 -37.05 -31.00 15.49
CA GLU A 69 -38.15 -30.59 16.37
C GLU A 69 -39.44 -30.27 15.60
N LEU A 70 -39.35 -29.95 14.30
CA LEU A 70 -40.48 -29.62 13.45
C LEU A 70 -40.90 -30.77 12.53
N LYS A 71 -40.31 -31.97 12.68
CA LYS A 71 -40.49 -33.10 11.77
C LYS A 71 -41.95 -33.47 11.54
N GLU A 72 -42.76 -33.55 12.61
CA GLU A 72 -44.18 -33.91 12.50
C GLU A 72 -44.96 -32.89 11.68
N ARG A 73 -44.72 -31.59 11.91
CA ARG A 73 -45.41 -30.52 11.17
C ARG A 73 -45.00 -30.50 9.69
N LEU A 74 -43.73 -30.79 9.41
CA LEU A 74 -43.17 -30.88 8.05
C LEU A 74 -43.80 -31.99 7.20
N GLU A 75 -44.48 -32.98 7.79
CA GLU A 75 -45.23 -34.00 7.04
C GLU A 75 -46.47 -33.42 6.34
N SER A 76 -46.98 -32.29 6.83
CA SER A 76 -48.21 -31.65 6.35
C SER A 76 -47.99 -30.26 5.73
N GLU A 77 -46.99 -29.52 6.19
CA GLU A 77 -46.79 -28.10 5.86
C GLU A 77 -45.32 -27.84 5.53
N PHE A 78 -45.06 -27.08 4.47
CA PHE A 78 -43.71 -26.64 4.15
C PHE A 78 -43.36 -25.39 4.97
N LEU A 79 -42.32 -25.50 5.80
CA LEU A 79 -41.85 -24.41 6.65
C LEU A 79 -40.50 -23.90 6.13
N PRO A 80 -40.43 -22.71 5.49
CA PRO A 80 -39.18 -22.14 4.99
C PRO A 80 -38.08 -22.03 6.07
N GLU A 81 -38.45 -21.82 7.33
CA GLU A 81 -37.56 -21.70 8.50
C GLU A 81 -36.74 -22.97 8.78
N THR A 82 -37.12 -24.10 8.18
CA THR A 82 -36.37 -25.37 8.26
C THR A 82 -35.35 -25.55 7.14
N ILE A 83 -35.33 -24.62 6.18
CA ILE A 83 -34.38 -24.62 5.06
C ILE A 83 -33.15 -23.80 5.46
N PRO A 84 -31.94 -24.38 5.47
CA PRO A 84 -30.74 -23.71 5.96
C PRO A 84 -30.44 -22.39 5.24
N ALA A 85 -30.64 -22.35 3.92
CA ALA A 85 -30.41 -21.15 3.12
C ALA A 85 -31.38 -20.02 3.48
N TYR A 86 -32.64 -20.34 3.71
CA TYR A 86 -33.66 -19.37 4.11
C TYR A 86 -33.30 -18.76 5.46
N SER A 87 -33.00 -19.58 6.47
CA SER A 87 -32.66 -19.11 7.82
C SER A 87 -31.40 -18.24 7.82
N ALA A 88 -30.35 -18.62 7.08
CA ALA A 88 -29.15 -17.80 6.95
C ALA A 88 -29.43 -16.44 6.29
N ASN A 89 -30.19 -16.42 5.18
CA ASN A 89 -30.59 -15.18 4.52
C ASN A 89 -31.45 -14.28 5.43
N GLN A 90 -32.41 -14.86 6.18
CA GLN A 90 -33.25 -14.08 7.11
C GLN A 90 -32.44 -13.51 8.27
N VAL A 91 -31.57 -14.31 8.90
CA VAL A 91 -30.70 -13.85 9.99
C VAL A 91 -29.76 -12.75 9.51
N PHE A 92 -29.17 -12.89 8.32
CA PHE A 92 -28.35 -11.83 7.75
C PHE A 92 -29.17 -10.58 7.40
N GLY A 93 -30.41 -10.74 6.91
CA GLY A 93 -31.32 -9.62 6.69
C GLY A 93 -31.62 -8.83 7.97
N ILE A 94 -31.71 -9.52 9.12
CA ILE A 94 -31.85 -8.85 10.43
C ILE A 94 -30.59 -8.03 10.75
N LEU A 95 -29.38 -8.55 10.46
CA LEU A 95 -28.13 -7.81 10.64
C LEU A 95 -28.12 -6.51 9.82
N GLN A 96 -28.59 -6.57 8.57
CA GLN A 96 -28.65 -5.40 7.68
C GLN A 96 -29.61 -4.30 8.14
N ASN A 97 -30.51 -4.57 9.10
CA ASN A 97 -31.35 -3.53 9.70
C ASN A 97 -30.55 -2.56 10.59
N ASN A 98 -29.33 -2.93 11.00
CA ASN A 98 -28.42 -2.02 11.66
C ASN A 98 -27.72 -1.14 10.60
N PRO A 99 -27.80 0.21 10.70
CA PRO A 99 -27.15 1.11 9.76
C PRO A 99 -25.65 0.87 9.55
N ASP A 100 -24.93 0.35 10.56
CA ASP A 100 -23.50 0.04 10.45
C ASP A 100 -23.22 -1.14 9.49
N TYR A 101 -24.23 -1.98 9.23
CA TYR A 101 -24.13 -3.19 8.42
C TYR A 101 -25.04 -3.21 7.19
N GLU A 102 -25.71 -2.10 6.86
CA GLU A 102 -26.64 -2.00 5.72
C GLU A 102 -25.98 -2.35 4.38
N GLU A 103 -24.71 -1.97 4.19
CA GLU A 103 -23.95 -2.22 2.96
C GLU A 103 -23.30 -3.62 2.91
N PHE A 104 -23.42 -4.43 3.96
CA PHE A 104 -23.00 -5.83 3.94
C PHE A 104 -24.06 -6.66 3.24
N ALA A 105 -23.70 -7.74 2.55
CA ALA A 105 -24.68 -8.62 1.93
C ALA A 105 -24.25 -10.08 2.00
N TYR A 106 -25.18 -10.95 2.37
CA TYR A 106 -25.06 -12.39 2.23
C TYR A 106 -26.11 -12.87 1.24
N ARG A 107 -25.69 -13.73 0.31
CA ARG A 107 -26.51 -14.23 -0.79
C ARG A 107 -26.19 -15.68 -1.07
N GLU A 108 -27.22 -16.49 -1.31
CA GLU A 108 -27.07 -17.82 -1.91
C GLU A 108 -27.66 -17.78 -3.32
N ALA A 109 -26.92 -17.12 -4.21
CA ALA A 109 -27.38 -16.77 -5.54
C ALA A 109 -27.38 -18.00 -6.45
N THR A 110 -28.55 -18.37 -6.95
CA THR A 110 -28.77 -19.57 -7.77
C THR A 110 -29.33 -19.19 -9.13
N LEU A 111 -28.93 -19.89 -10.19
CA LEU A 111 -29.42 -19.60 -11.55
C LEU A 111 -30.92 -19.96 -11.71
N ASN A 112 -31.34 -21.04 -11.06
CA ASN A 112 -32.74 -21.50 -11.00
C ASN A 112 -33.12 -21.81 -9.54
N PRO A 113 -33.44 -20.79 -8.71
CA PRO A 113 -33.81 -20.99 -7.31
C PRO A 113 -35.28 -21.38 -7.16
N THR A 114 -35.64 -21.97 -6.02
CA THR A 114 -37.05 -22.10 -5.61
C THR A 114 -37.66 -20.73 -5.28
N ASN A 115 -36.97 -19.94 -4.45
CA ASN A 115 -37.41 -18.59 -4.10
C ASN A 115 -36.76 -17.58 -5.06
N LEU A 116 -37.57 -16.78 -5.77
CA LEU A 116 -37.05 -15.80 -6.74
C LEU A 116 -36.19 -14.71 -6.12
N ASN A 117 -36.29 -14.47 -4.81
CA ASN A 117 -35.37 -13.58 -4.10
C ASN A 117 -33.93 -14.11 -4.14
N ASP A 118 -33.72 -15.41 -4.34
CA ASP A 118 -32.42 -16.07 -4.44
C ASP A 118 -31.90 -16.17 -5.88
N LYS A 119 -32.60 -15.56 -6.83
CA LYS A 119 -32.20 -15.57 -8.24
C LYS A 119 -30.93 -14.74 -8.40
N ALA A 120 -29.92 -15.35 -9.00
CA ALA A 120 -28.67 -14.67 -9.30
C ALA A 120 -28.92 -13.47 -10.21
N ASP A 121 -28.37 -12.31 -9.82
CA ASP A 121 -28.25 -11.16 -10.71
C ASP A 121 -27.20 -11.42 -11.81
N GLU A 122 -27.02 -10.48 -12.74
CA GLU A 122 -26.06 -10.63 -13.84
C GLU A 122 -24.63 -10.88 -13.35
N PHE A 123 -24.20 -10.19 -12.30
CA PHE A 123 -22.87 -10.36 -11.72
C PHE A 123 -22.75 -11.70 -10.99
N GLU A 124 -23.72 -12.03 -10.14
CA GLU A 124 -23.74 -13.29 -9.39
C GLU A 124 -23.75 -14.49 -10.34
N ALA A 125 -24.49 -14.42 -11.45
CA ALA A 125 -24.51 -15.45 -12.48
C ALA A 125 -23.12 -15.66 -13.11
N THR A 126 -22.30 -14.62 -13.27
CA THR A 126 -20.91 -14.78 -13.73
C THR A 126 -20.07 -15.59 -12.74
N LEU A 127 -20.30 -15.45 -11.44
CA LEU A 127 -19.60 -16.23 -10.41
C LEU A 127 -20.04 -17.70 -10.45
N VAL A 128 -21.34 -17.97 -10.60
CA VAL A 128 -21.83 -19.36 -10.74
C VAL A 128 -21.21 -20.02 -11.97
N ASN A 129 -21.17 -19.31 -13.11
CA ASN A 129 -20.58 -19.83 -14.35
C ASN A 129 -19.06 -20.04 -14.22
N TYR A 130 -18.35 -19.14 -13.52
CA TYR A 130 -16.92 -19.33 -13.22
C TYR A 130 -16.65 -20.68 -12.55
N PHE A 131 -17.46 -21.04 -11.55
CA PHE A 131 -17.33 -22.32 -10.85
C PHE A 131 -17.77 -23.52 -11.71
N ARG A 132 -18.79 -23.36 -12.56
CA ARG A 132 -19.19 -24.39 -13.54
C ARG A 132 -18.07 -24.72 -14.53
N GLU A 133 -17.33 -23.71 -14.99
CA GLU A 133 -16.16 -23.88 -15.86
C GLU A 133 -14.94 -24.44 -15.13
N ARG A 134 -14.85 -24.24 -13.80
CA ARG A 134 -13.73 -24.63 -12.95
C ARG A 134 -14.25 -25.39 -11.73
N PRO A 135 -14.68 -26.65 -11.90
CA PRO A 135 -15.37 -27.39 -10.82
C PRO A 135 -14.50 -27.67 -9.58
N ASN A 136 -13.17 -27.52 -9.69
CA ASN A 136 -12.23 -27.65 -8.58
C ASN A 136 -11.92 -26.31 -7.87
N ALA A 137 -12.46 -25.19 -8.36
CA ALA A 137 -12.29 -23.90 -7.69
C ALA A 137 -13.18 -23.85 -6.45
N GLU A 138 -12.56 -23.72 -5.28
CA GLU A 138 -13.27 -23.71 -4.00
C GLU A 138 -13.75 -22.32 -3.60
N GLU A 139 -13.07 -21.27 -4.07
CA GLU A 139 -13.33 -19.90 -3.69
C GLU A 139 -12.93 -18.93 -4.81
N LEU A 140 -13.68 -17.84 -4.94
CA LEU A 140 -13.35 -16.70 -5.78
C LEU A 140 -13.62 -15.43 -4.97
N HIS A 141 -12.67 -14.50 -4.95
CA HIS A 141 -12.85 -13.20 -4.31
C HIS A 141 -12.42 -12.06 -5.23
N GLY A 142 -12.90 -10.87 -4.93
CA GLY A 142 -12.56 -9.69 -5.69
C GLY A 142 -13.34 -8.46 -5.25
N VAL A 143 -13.30 -7.42 -6.07
CA VAL A 143 -14.04 -6.18 -5.83
C VAL A 143 -15.12 -6.02 -6.88
N ARG A 144 -16.38 -5.99 -6.44
CA ARG A 144 -17.53 -5.62 -7.24
C ARG A 144 -17.65 -4.10 -7.24
N LYS A 145 -17.47 -3.49 -8.41
CA LYS A 145 -17.77 -2.08 -8.64
C LYS A 145 -19.28 -1.90 -8.71
N ARG A 146 -19.83 -1.00 -7.91
CA ARG A 146 -21.27 -0.69 -7.90
C ARG A 146 -21.37 0.83 -8.01
N PHE A 147 -22.17 1.35 -8.94
CA PHE A 147 -22.43 2.79 -9.05
C PHE A 147 -23.95 2.98 -9.07
N PRO A 148 -24.54 3.89 -8.29
CA PRO A 148 -23.90 4.93 -7.44
C PRO A 148 -23.48 4.45 -6.04
N LEU A 149 -23.60 3.16 -5.73
CA LEU A 149 -23.23 2.59 -4.42
C LEU A 149 -21.69 2.54 -4.22
N ASN A 150 -21.22 2.11 -3.05
CA ASN A 150 -19.79 1.90 -2.82
C ASN A 150 -19.30 0.57 -3.41
N ASP A 151 -17.98 0.45 -3.61
CA ASP A 151 -17.38 -0.81 -4.01
C ASP A 151 -17.46 -1.83 -2.86
N GLN A 152 -17.75 -3.07 -3.22
CA GLN A 152 -17.86 -4.17 -2.27
C GLN A 152 -16.78 -5.21 -2.55
N PHE A 153 -16.04 -5.60 -1.52
CA PHE A 153 -15.18 -6.78 -1.58
C PHE A 153 -16.08 -7.99 -1.35
N TYR A 154 -15.97 -8.99 -2.21
CA TYR A 154 -16.78 -10.21 -2.10
C TYR A 154 -15.90 -11.44 -1.99
N ILE A 155 -16.42 -12.45 -1.31
CA ILE A 155 -15.96 -13.84 -1.36
C ILE A 155 -17.14 -14.69 -1.81
N ALA A 156 -16.91 -15.55 -2.79
CA ALA A 156 -17.88 -16.48 -3.33
C ALA A 156 -17.35 -17.92 -3.22
N ARG A 157 -18.23 -18.85 -2.89
CA ARG A 157 -17.97 -20.31 -2.88
C ARG A 157 -19.06 -21.03 -3.65
N PRO A 158 -18.74 -22.12 -4.37
CA PRO A 158 -19.73 -22.82 -5.17
C PRO A 158 -20.75 -23.57 -4.31
N ILE A 159 -22.02 -23.50 -4.70
CA ILE A 159 -23.09 -24.35 -4.15
C ILE A 159 -23.21 -25.56 -5.07
N GLN A 160 -22.52 -26.64 -4.70
CA GLN A 160 -22.57 -27.92 -5.40
C GLN A 160 -23.51 -28.90 -4.71
N ILE A 161 -24.34 -29.59 -5.49
CA ILE A 161 -25.24 -30.63 -5.00
C ILE A 161 -24.46 -31.91 -4.69
N LYS A 162 -23.91 -32.02 -3.49
CA LYS A 162 -23.09 -33.17 -3.07
C LYS A 162 -23.89 -34.33 -2.46
N LYS A 163 -25.17 -34.12 -2.10
CA LYS A 163 -26.01 -35.11 -1.43
C LYS A 163 -27.29 -35.36 -2.21
N GLU A 164 -27.70 -36.62 -2.34
CA GLU A 164 -28.97 -37.00 -2.98
C GLU A 164 -30.19 -36.45 -2.25
N SER A 165 -30.07 -36.18 -0.93
CA SER A 165 -31.14 -35.57 -0.14
C SER A 165 -31.63 -34.22 -0.69
N CYS A 166 -30.78 -33.49 -1.43
CA CYS A 166 -31.19 -32.25 -2.10
C CYS A 166 -32.20 -32.52 -3.22
N LEU A 167 -32.11 -33.68 -3.87
CA LEU A 167 -32.97 -34.06 -4.99
C LEU A 167 -34.36 -34.52 -4.55
N ILE A 168 -34.59 -34.71 -3.25
CA ILE A 168 -35.94 -34.95 -2.70
C ILE A 168 -36.84 -33.75 -3.04
N CYS A 169 -36.32 -32.52 -2.95
CA CYS A 169 -37.11 -31.32 -3.23
C CYS A 169 -36.78 -30.65 -4.57
N HIS A 170 -35.59 -30.90 -5.14
CA HIS A 170 -35.10 -30.15 -6.32
C HIS A 170 -34.96 -30.97 -7.59
N SER A 171 -35.43 -32.23 -7.62
CA SER A 171 -35.44 -33.05 -8.84
C SER A 171 -36.57 -32.66 -9.79
N THR A 172 -37.81 -33.07 -9.51
CA THR A 172 -39.01 -32.67 -10.26
C THR A 172 -40.09 -32.14 -9.33
N PRO A 173 -41.04 -31.32 -9.83
CA PRO A 173 -42.14 -30.82 -9.02
C PRO A 173 -42.98 -31.92 -8.36
N GLU A 174 -43.15 -33.07 -9.03
CA GLU A 174 -43.96 -34.20 -8.53
C GLU A 174 -43.30 -34.95 -7.38
N ALA A 175 -41.97 -34.93 -7.30
CA ALA A 175 -41.21 -35.56 -6.22
C ALA A 175 -41.12 -34.69 -4.96
N ALA A 176 -41.29 -33.38 -5.10
CA ALA A 176 -41.15 -32.42 -4.02
C ALA A 176 -42.39 -32.40 -3.09
N PRO A 177 -42.24 -31.91 -1.84
CA PRO A 177 -43.39 -31.74 -0.95
C PRO A 177 -44.49 -30.88 -1.60
N ALA A 178 -45.73 -31.39 -1.61
CA ALA A 178 -46.85 -30.71 -2.27
C ALA A 178 -47.07 -29.27 -1.75
N SER A 179 -46.91 -29.07 -0.44
CA SER A 179 -47.00 -27.75 0.21
C SER A 179 -45.89 -26.78 -0.22
N MET A 180 -44.70 -27.27 -0.62
CA MET A 180 -43.63 -26.44 -1.19
C MET A 180 -44.01 -25.96 -2.60
N VAL A 181 -44.55 -26.87 -3.41
CA VAL A 181 -45.00 -26.57 -4.78
C VAL A 181 -46.20 -25.64 -4.77
N GLU A 182 -47.10 -25.76 -3.79
CA GLU A 182 -48.20 -24.83 -3.57
C GLU A 182 -47.69 -23.42 -3.24
N LEU A 183 -46.66 -23.31 -2.39
CA LEU A 183 -46.10 -22.03 -1.97
C LEU A 183 -45.27 -21.34 -3.06
N TYR A 184 -44.43 -22.06 -3.79
CA TYR A 184 -43.45 -21.48 -4.73
C TYR A 184 -43.76 -21.74 -6.22
N GLY A 185 -44.73 -22.62 -6.50
CA GLY A 185 -45.06 -23.06 -7.85
C GLY A 185 -44.09 -24.11 -8.42
N PRO A 186 -44.44 -24.76 -9.55
CA PRO A 186 -43.66 -25.84 -10.14
C PRO A 186 -42.57 -25.37 -11.12
N ASN A 187 -42.43 -24.07 -11.36
CA ASN A 187 -41.68 -23.54 -12.50
C ASN A 187 -40.18 -23.32 -12.23
N ASN A 188 -39.76 -23.16 -10.97
CA ASN A 188 -38.38 -22.82 -10.62
C ASN A 188 -37.87 -23.71 -9.48
N GLY A 189 -36.55 -23.84 -9.36
CA GLY A 189 -35.93 -24.62 -8.28
C GLY A 189 -35.95 -26.13 -8.47
N PHE A 190 -36.23 -26.60 -9.68
CA PHE A 190 -36.22 -28.02 -10.05
C PHE A 190 -35.20 -28.30 -11.17
N GLY A 191 -34.98 -29.59 -11.47
CA GLY A 191 -34.09 -30.06 -12.52
C GLY A 191 -32.62 -30.14 -12.13
N TRP A 192 -32.31 -29.98 -10.83
CA TRP A 192 -30.94 -30.05 -10.33
C TRP A 192 -30.40 -31.47 -10.42
N LYS A 193 -29.09 -31.61 -10.65
CA LYS A 193 -28.41 -32.91 -10.73
C LYS A 193 -27.35 -33.06 -9.64
N LEU A 194 -27.08 -34.32 -9.26
CA LEU A 194 -25.97 -34.63 -8.36
C LEU A 194 -24.65 -34.15 -8.97
N ASN A 195 -23.81 -33.53 -8.14
CA ASN A 195 -22.55 -32.87 -8.47
C ASN A 195 -22.66 -31.61 -9.35
N GLU A 196 -23.87 -31.14 -9.67
CA GLU A 196 -24.06 -29.87 -10.37
C GLU A 196 -23.78 -28.69 -9.44
N ILE A 197 -23.14 -27.65 -9.99
CA ILE A 197 -23.02 -26.34 -9.35
C ILE A 197 -24.25 -25.52 -9.75
N VAL A 198 -25.15 -25.30 -8.80
CA VAL A 198 -26.45 -24.65 -9.06
C VAL A 198 -26.41 -23.15 -8.75
N GLY A 199 -25.48 -22.74 -7.88
CA GLY A 199 -25.36 -21.38 -7.41
C GLY A 199 -24.00 -21.09 -6.77
N ALA A 200 -23.90 -19.92 -6.15
CA ALA A 200 -22.76 -19.47 -5.37
C ALA A 200 -23.24 -18.85 -4.04
N GLN A 201 -22.60 -19.24 -2.95
CA GLN A 201 -22.71 -18.56 -1.68
C GLN A 201 -21.77 -17.37 -1.71
N ILE A 202 -22.29 -16.17 -1.50
CA ILE A 202 -21.57 -14.91 -1.66
C ILE A 202 -21.74 -14.10 -0.38
N ILE A 203 -20.62 -13.64 0.16
CA ILE A 203 -20.58 -12.60 1.18
C ILE A 203 -19.91 -11.38 0.57
N ALA A 204 -20.49 -10.21 0.79
CA ALA A 204 -19.96 -8.93 0.33
C ALA A 204 -19.86 -7.96 1.50
N VAL A 205 -18.72 -7.29 1.60
CA VAL A 205 -18.39 -6.32 2.65
C VAL A 205 -17.97 -4.99 2.03
N PRO A 206 -18.26 -3.84 2.66
CA PRO A 206 -17.86 -2.53 2.14
C PRO A 206 -16.33 -2.39 2.07
N ALA A 207 -15.78 -2.14 0.89
CA ALA A 207 -14.33 -2.04 0.69
C ALA A 207 -13.80 -0.61 0.88
N ASN A 208 -14.64 0.40 0.61
CA ASN A 208 -14.24 1.79 0.50
C ASN A 208 -13.56 2.33 1.76
N GLN A 209 -14.12 2.06 2.95
CA GLN A 209 -13.57 2.59 4.20
C GLN A 209 -12.18 2.04 4.51
N VAL A 210 -11.95 0.75 4.24
CA VAL A 210 -10.66 0.09 4.47
C VAL A 210 -9.60 0.63 3.51
N PHE A 211 -9.91 0.70 2.21
CA PHE A 211 -8.98 1.24 1.21
C PHE A 211 -8.71 2.74 1.39
N GLN A 212 -9.71 3.54 1.77
CA GLN A 212 -9.50 4.96 2.09
C GLN A 212 -8.60 5.14 3.32
N THR A 213 -8.76 4.30 4.34
CA THR A 213 -7.90 4.33 5.53
C THR A 213 -6.45 3.94 5.19
N ALA A 214 -6.27 2.97 4.30
CA ALA A 214 -4.97 2.60 3.75
C ALA A 214 -4.33 3.77 3.00
N LEU A 215 -5.07 4.46 2.12
CA LEU A 215 -4.58 5.63 1.39
C LEU A 215 -4.22 6.81 2.32
N LYS A 216 -5.07 7.11 3.32
CA LYS A 216 -4.77 8.16 4.31
C LYS A 216 -3.49 7.84 5.08
N SER A 217 -3.32 6.59 5.50
CA SER A 217 -2.10 6.12 6.18
C SER A 217 -0.87 6.25 5.28
N LEU A 218 -0.99 5.86 4.00
CA LEU A 218 0.08 5.99 3.01
C LEU A 218 0.52 7.46 2.85
N ILE A 219 -0.44 8.37 2.65
CA ILE A 219 -0.18 9.81 2.47
C ILE A 219 0.46 10.40 3.73
N LEU A 220 -0.05 10.05 4.91
CA LEU A 220 0.49 10.55 6.19
C LEU A 220 1.93 10.09 6.40
N ILE A 221 2.22 8.80 6.21
CA ILE A 221 3.57 8.26 6.38
C ILE A 221 4.54 8.83 5.34
N LEU A 222 4.11 8.94 4.07
CA LEU A 222 4.92 9.59 3.03
C LEU A 222 5.17 11.07 3.35
N GLY A 223 4.16 11.78 3.85
CA GLY A 223 4.30 13.18 4.29
C GLY A 223 5.35 13.33 5.40
N ILE A 224 5.33 12.44 6.39
CA ILE A 224 6.35 12.40 7.45
C ILE A 224 7.74 12.12 6.86
N PHE A 225 7.88 11.16 5.94
CA PHE A 225 9.16 10.87 5.30
C PHE A 225 9.70 12.05 4.50
N ILE A 226 8.86 12.71 3.71
CA ILE A 226 9.23 13.92 2.96
C ILE A 226 9.71 15.01 3.91
N LEU A 227 8.99 15.24 5.02
CA LEU A 227 9.37 16.24 6.03
C LEU A 227 10.73 15.92 6.67
N VAL A 228 10.94 14.66 7.09
CA VAL A 228 12.20 14.20 7.68
C VAL A 228 13.37 14.37 6.70
N PHE A 229 13.17 14.01 5.44
CA PHE A 229 14.21 14.19 4.42
C PHE A 229 14.47 15.65 4.08
N ALA A 230 13.43 16.50 4.02
CA ALA A 230 13.60 17.93 3.83
C ALA A 230 14.44 18.54 4.97
N MET A 231 14.18 18.16 6.23
CA MET A 231 15.00 18.55 7.37
C MET A 231 16.43 18.02 7.25
N ALA A 232 16.63 16.75 6.89
CA ALA A 232 17.96 16.17 6.71
C ALA A 232 18.77 16.91 5.63
N ILE A 233 18.18 17.17 4.46
CA ILE A 233 18.80 17.94 3.38
C ILE A 233 19.16 19.35 3.87
N TYR A 234 18.26 20.02 4.60
CA TYR A 234 18.52 21.34 5.15
C TYR A 234 19.72 21.33 6.12
N PHE A 235 19.70 20.46 7.13
CA PHE A 235 20.77 20.38 8.14
C PHE A 235 22.11 19.99 7.54
N VAL A 236 22.13 19.02 6.63
CA VAL A 236 23.37 18.58 5.98
C VAL A 236 23.95 19.68 5.09
N ASN A 237 23.12 20.38 4.31
CA ASN A 237 23.60 21.52 3.52
C ASN A 237 24.07 22.68 4.39
N PHE A 238 23.37 22.97 5.47
CA PHE A 238 23.78 23.98 6.44
C PHE A 238 25.15 23.65 7.04
N TRP A 239 25.32 22.40 7.48
CA TRP A 239 26.57 21.88 8.06
C TRP A 239 27.71 21.92 7.04
N LEU A 240 27.52 21.37 5.84
CA LEU A 240 28.50 21.37 4.76
C LEU A 240 28.91 22.80 4.37
N LYS A 241 27.96 23.72 4.27
CA LYS A 241 28.24 25.13 3.97
C LYS A 241 29.09 25.79 5.06
N ARG A 242 28.79 25.49 6.33
CA ARG A 242 29.44 26.12 7.50
C ARG A 242 30.85 25.59 7.75
N TYR A 243 31.06 24.28 7.61
CA TYR A 243 32.29 23.59 8.03
C TYR A 243 33.21 23.20 6.88
N VAL A 244 32.71 23.10 5.65
CA VAL A 244 33.53 22.70 4.48
C VAL A 244 33.62 23.82 3.45
N VAL A 245 32.49 24.25 2.88
CA VAL A 245 32.49 25.15 1.72
C VAL A 245 33.01 26.54 2.07
N ARG A 246 32.55 27.15 3.17
CA ARG A 246 33.02 28.49 3.59
C ARG A 246 34.53 28.52 3.89
N PRO A 247 35.07 27.61 4.70
CA PRO A 247 36.51 27.47 4.88
C PRO A 247 37.31 27.38 3.58
N ILE A 248 36.95 26.44 2.70
CA ILE A 248 37.68 26.21 1.44
C ILE A 248 37.64 27.46 0.55
N ASN A 249 36.49 28.14 0.45
CA ASN A 249 36.38 29.38 -0.33
C ASN A 249 37.29 30.47 0.23
N ARG A 250 37.34 30.66 1.56
CA ARG A 250 38.23 31.65 2.17
C ARG A 250 39.71 31.32 1.94
N MET A 251 40.09 30.04 2.00
CA MET A 251 41.45 29.62 1.66
C MET A 251 41.78 29.93 0.20
N SER A 252 40.84 29.69 -0.71
CA SER A 252 40.99 30.04 -2.13
C SER A 252 41.14 31.54 -2.35
N GLU A 253 40.39 32.37 -1.62
CA GLU A 253 40.50 33.83 -1.69
C GLU A 253 41.86 34.32 -1.18
N VAL A 254 42.36 33.80 -0.05
CA VAL A 254 43.70 34.13 0.47
C VAL A 254 44.80 33.68 -0.49
N ALA A 255 44.66 32.49 -1.09
CA ALA A 255 45.61 32.00 -2.08
C ALA A 255 45.72 32.92 -3.30
N GLU A 256 44.60 33.47 -3.76
CA GLU A 256 44.56 34.42 -4.88
C GLU A 256 45.26 35.74 -4.51
N VAL A 257 45.05 36.26 -3.29
CA VAL A 257 45.75 37.47 -2.83
C VAL A 257 47.27 37.25 -2.74
N VAL A 258 47.68 36.10 -2.20
CA VAL A 258 49.10 35.73 -2.11
C VAL A 258 49.73 35.54 -3.49
N SER A 259 48.99 34.99 -4.47
CA SER A 259 49.48 34.81 -5.84
C SER A 259 49.71 36.15 -6.56
N MET A 260 48.93 37.18 -6.21
CA MET A 260 49.11 38.55 -6.69
C MET A 260 50.25 39.32 -5.99
N GLY A 261 50.96 38.71 -5.04
CA GLY A 261 52.16 39.26 -4.40
C GLY A 261 51.93 39.85 -3.00
N ASP A 262 50.69 39.93 -2.52
CA ASP A 262 50.40 40.32 -1.14
C ASP A 262 50.47 39.11 -0.20
N THR A 263 51.65 38.91 0.39
CA THR A 263 51.92 37.76 1.27
C THR A 263 51.47 37.98 2.72
N ALA A 264 50.91 39.14 3.08
CA ALA A 264 50.57 39.47 4.46
C ALA A 264 49.22 38.90 4.93
N ALA A 265 48.36 38.46 4.00
CA ALA A 265 47.07 37.85 4.34
C ALA A 265 47.24 36.53 5.10
N GLU A 266 46.69 36.44 6.32
CA GLU A 266 46.72 35.24 7.15
C GLU A 266 45.35 34.53 7.19
N PHE A 267 45.39 33.20 7.12
CA PHE A 267 44.21 32.38 7.28
C PHE A 267 44.15 31.77 8.68
N VAL A 268 43.28 32.29 9.54
CA VAL A 268 43.05 31.73 10.89
C VAL A 268 41.85 30.80 10.84
N GLN A 269 42.09 29.49 11.00
CA GLN A 269 41.02 28.52 11.15
C GLN A 269 41.24 27.60 12.35
N ASN A 270 40.27 27.61 13.27
CA ASN A 270 40.27 26.84 14.52
C ASN A 270 39.60 25.46 14.35
N SER A 271 39.79 24.80 13.22
CA SER A 271 39.25 23.45 13.00
C SER A 271 40.34 22.41 13.21
N GLN A 272 39.99 21.27 13.80
CA GLN A 272 40.90 20.13 14.01
C GLN A 272 40.63 18.98 13.02
N ASP A 273 39.69 19.17 12.09
CA ASP A 273 39.35 18.22 11.03
C ASP A 273 40.34 18.28 9.84
N GLU A 274 40.05 17.52 8.78
CA GLU A 274 40.85 17.50 7.55
C GLU A 274 40.98 18.88 6.91
N VAL A 275 39.93 19.72 7.01
CA VAL A 275 39.95 21.10 6.52
C VAL A 275 40.92 21.95 7.34
N GLY A 276 40.96 21.75 8.67
CA GLY A 276 41.94 22.37 9.56
C GLY A 276 43.40 21.97 9.26
N LYS A 277 43.65 20.68 9.02
CA LYS A 277 44.99 20.20 8.63
C LYS A 277 45.45 20.78 7.29
N LEU A 278 44.52 20.93 6.34
CA LEU A 278 44.78 21.60 5.07
C LEU A 278 45.12 23.08 5.28
N ALA A 279 44.37 23.77 6.15
CA ALA A 279 44.62 25.16 6.54
C ALA A 279 46.03 25.37 7.10
N GLU A 280 46.46 24.51 8.01
CA GLU A 280 47.78 24.58 8.60
C GLU A 280 48.90 24.36 7.57
N SER A 281 48.72 23.35 6.71
CA SER A 281 49.67 23.05 5.64
C SER A 281 49.78 24.21 4.64
N PHE A 282 48.66 24.85 4.33
CA PHE A 282 48.61 26.03 3.46
C PHE A 282 49.33 27.24 4.09
N ASN A 283 49.13 27.49 5.38
CA ASN A 283 49.84 28.56 6.10
C ASN A 283 51.37 28.35 6.11
N ARG A 284 51.84 27.11 6.31
CA ARG A 284 53.28 26.80 6.24
C ARG A 284 53.87 27.06 4.85
N MET A 285 53.14 26.74 3.79
CA MET A 285 53.54 27.05 2.42
C MET A 285 53.61 28.55 2.17
N ARG A 286 52.59 29.32 2.58
CA ARG A 286 52.57 30.79 2.50
C ARG A 286 53.79 31.41 3.20
N MET A 287 54.07 31.02 4.44
CA MET A 287 55.22 31.52 5.19
C MET A 287 56.55 31.22 4.48
N SER A 288 56.68 30.02 3.92
CA SER A 288 57.88 29.63 3.17
C SER A 288 58.08 30.49 1.92
N LEU A 289 57.00 30.80 1.19
CA LEU A 289 57.02 31.69 0.03
C LEU A 289 57.41 33.13 0.42
N GLN A 290 56.79 33.66 1.48
CA GLN A 290 57.10 35.00 2.01
C GLN A 290 58.59 35.13 2.40
N MET A 291 59.14 34.12 3.09
CA MET A 291 60.57 34.10 3.42
C MET A 291 61.46 34.06 2.18
N ALA A 292 61.08 33.30 1.14
CA ALA A 292 61.84 33.23 -0.12
C ALA A 292 61.84 34.58 -0.86
N MET A 293 60.68 35.25 -0.95
CA MET A 293 60.56 36.59 -1.56
C MET A 293 61.39 37.63 -0.80
N ASN A 294 61.30 37.66 0.53
CA ASN A 294 62.10 38.57 1.37
C ASN A 294 63.62 38.33 1.26
N ARG A 295 64.06 37.10 0.96
CA ARG A 295 65.48 36.80 0.70
C ARG A 295 65.91 37.35 -0.66
N LEU A 296 65.08 37.20 -1.70
CA LEU A 296 65.35 37.73 -3.04
C LEU A 296 65.41 39.26 -3.04
N GLU A 297 64.50 39.93 -2.34
CA GLU A 297 64.52 41.40 -2.19
C GLU A 297 65.79 41.88 -1.47
N ARG A 298 66.16 41.22 -0.36
CA ARG A 298 67.44 41.51 0.34
C ARG A 298 68.65 41.31 -0.57
N TYR A 299 68.66 40.28 -1.41
CA TYR A 299 69.74 40.02 -2.36
C TYR A 299 69.79 41.07 -3.48
N ARG A 300 68.63 41.51 -4.00
CA ARG A 300 68.54 42.61 -4.97
C ARG A 300 69.03 43.94 -4.38
N GLY A 301 68.61 44.27 -3.16
CA GLY A 301 69.04 45.49 -2.45
C GLY A 301 70.55 45.57 -2.19
N ARG A 302 71.20 44.44 -1.87
CA ARG A 302 72.68 44.37 -1.75
C ARG A 302 73.39 44.55 -3.09
N ARG A 303 72.79 44.11 -4.20
CA ARG A 303 73.39 44.23 -5.55
C ARG A 303 73.28 45.64 -6.13
N THR A 304 72.21 46.37 -5.83
CA THR A 304 72.07 47.79 -6.20
C THR A 304 72.94 48.70 -5.34
N GLY A 305 73.03 48.47 -4.02
CA GLY A 305 73.93 49.24 -3.15
C GLY A 305 75.43 49.03 -3.41
N SER A 306 75.83 47.94 -4.07
CA SER A 306 77.21 47.69 -4.47
C SER A 306 77.64 48.41 -5.76
N LYS A 307 76.70 48.94 -6.56
CA LYS A 307 77.02 49.67 -7.81
C LYS A 307 77.32 51.15 -7.60
N ASP A 308 76.90 51.74 -6.48
CA ASP A 308 77.22 53.14 -6.14
C ASP A 308 78.64 53.33 -5.59
N TYR A 309 79.43 52.26 -5.45
CA TYR A 309 80.81 52.32 -4.95
C TYR A 309 81.88 52.21 -6.04
N THR A 310 81.50 52.15 -7.33
CA THR A 310 82.43 51.96 -8.47
C THR A 310 82.40 53.09 -9.52
N SER A 311 81.96 54.28 -9.13
CA SER A 311 82.16 55.51 -9.91
C SER A 311 82.91 56.56 -9.08
N GLN A 312 84.23 56.37 -8.98
CA GLN A 312 85.25 57.42 -8.80
C GLN A 312 86.39 57.12 -9.76
#